data_AF-A0A933F1U2-F1
#
_entry.id   AF-A0A933F1U2-F1
#
_cell.length_a   1.000
_cell.length_b   1.000
_cell.length_c   1.000
_cell.angle_alpha   90.00
_cell.angle_beta   90.00
_cell.angle_gamma   90.00
#
_symmetry.space_group_name_H-M   'P 1'
#
loop_
_entity.id
_entity.type
_entity.pdbx_description
1 polymer ?
#
loop_
_entity_poly.entity_id
_entity_poly.type
_entity_poly.pdbx_seq_one_letter_code
_entity_poly.pdbx_strand_id
1 'polypeptide(L)'
;MMELAPNSAAMLAHSEAMFGDLPAELRNGLIELSWTDPEDGRLNHGRLFRSDELAKMVQVAARLNAVAGQSLYVGAALRKPKTSKFRRAADTDFYALTCTYADFDGPGDLDRAEALCREKGVEPSFKVYTGRHPHARAQFWFRLQEPQRDPEACRKLNRAIADALGGDVTVVNPGRVMRLGGSIAWPRKKGRIIELTEFVLTEGGA
;
A
#
# COMPACT_ATOMS: atom_id res chain seq x y z
N MET A 1 20.03 -0.53 21.88
CA MET A 1 19.29 -0.65 20.59
C MET A 1 17.92 -0.06 20.84
N MET A 2 17.51 1.00 20.14
CA MET A 2 16.13 1.47 20.23
C MET A 2 15.22 0.34 19.72
N GLU A 3 14.20 -0.01 20.51
CA GLU A 3 13.22 -1.02 20.14
C GLU A 3 12.35 -0.43 19.01
N LEU A 4 12.43 -1.02 17.81
CA LEU A 4 11.60 -0.64 16.68
C LEU A 4 10.15 -0.98 17.00
N ALA A 5 9.27 0.03 16.97
CA ALA A 5 7.85 -0.13 17.21
C ALA A 5 7.03 0.36 15.99
N PRO A 6 5.88 -0.27 15.70
CA PRO A 6 4.99 0.20 14.64
C PRO A 6 4.45 1.61 14.94
N ASN A 7 4.45 2.49 13.95
CA ASN A 7 3.90 3.83 14.04
C ASN A 7 2.43 3.84 13.61
N SER A 8 1.53 3.73 14.59
CA SER A 8 0.08 3.71 14.34
C SER A 8 -0.45 4.99 13.70
N ALA A 9 0.13 6.16 14.04
CA ALA A 9 -0.30 7.43 13.46
C ALA A 9 -0.01 7.49 11.96
N ALA A 10 1.18 7.01 11.53
CA ALA A 10 1.53 6.92 10.11
C ALA A 10 0.67 5.89 9.36
N MET A 11 0.33 4.75 9.99
CA MET A 11 -0.59 3.77 9.39
C MET A 11 -1.98 4.35 9.17
N LEU A 12 -2.49 5.13 10.14
CA LEU A 12 -3.77 5.79 10.04
C LEU A 12 -3.76 6.83 8.93
N ALA A 13 -2.77 7.73 8.92
CA ALA A 13 -2.63 8.76 7.90
C ALA A 13 -2.55 8.18 6.48
N HIS A 14 -1.79 7.09 6.28
CA HIS A 14 -1.75 6.37 5.01
C HIS A 14 -3.12 5.78 4.62
N SER A 15 -3.82 5.18 5.58
CA SER A 15 -5.14 4.59 5.33
C SER A 15 -6.20 5.65 5.02
N GLU A 16 -6.13 6.81 5.67
CA GLU A 16 -7.00 7.97 5.42
C GLU A 16 -6.71 8.59 4.05
N ALA A 17 -5.44 8.75 3.65
CA ALA A 17 -5.08 9.22 2.31
C ALA A 17 -5.66 8.32 1.19
N MET A 18 -5.81 7.02 1.45
CA MET A 18 -6.42 6.08 0.52
C MET A 18 -7.94 6.03 0.59
N PHE A 19 -8.55 6.17 1.77
CA PHE A 19 -9.93 5.76 2.02
C PHE A 19 -10.75 6.70 2.92
N GLY A 20 -10.22 7.85 3.34
CA GLY A 20 -10.91 8.81 4.21
C GLY A 20 -12.09 9.48 3.52
N ASP A 21 -11.88 9.98 2.30
CA ASP A 21 -12.89 10.73 1.54
C ASP A 21 -13.49 9.89 0.40
N LEU A 22 -14.19 8.82 0.78
CA LEU A 22 -14.88 7.96 -0.19
C LEU A 22 -16.24 8.56 -0.61
N PRO A 23 -16.57 8.53 -1.91
CA PRO A 23 -17.92 8.75 -2.41
C PRO A 23 -18.92 7.85 -1.68
N ALA A 24 -20.13 8.36 -1.46
CA ALA A 24 -21.15 7.71 -0.61
C ALA A 24 -21.43 6.27 -1.04
N GLU A 25 -21.48 6.03 -2.35
CA GLU A 25 -21.74 4.73 -2.96
C GLU A 25 -20.63 3.70 -2.76
N LEU A 26 -19.41 4.12 -2.38
CA LEU A 26 -18.25 3.25 -2.14
C LEU A 26 -17.97 3.00 -0.65
N ARG A 27 -18.66 3.70 0.27
CA ARG A 27 -18.44 3.57 1.72
C ARG A 27 -18.74 2.17 2.26
N ASN A 28 -19.55 1.39 1.56
CA ASN A 28 -19.83 -0.01 1.89
C ASN A 28 -18.70 -0.97 1.46
N GLY A 29 -17.71 -0.48 0.69
CA GLY A 29 -16.52 -1.22 0.30
C GLY A 29 -15.69 -1.61 1.51
N LEU A 30 -14.90 -2.67 1.33
CA LEU A 30 -14.06 -3.22 2.39
C LEU A 30 -12.58 -2.95 2.10
N ILE A 31 -11.81 -2.65 3.13
CA ILE A 31 -10.37 -2.41 3.08
C ILE A 31 -9.67 -3.66 3.59
N GLU A 32 -8.75 -4.20 2.79
CA GLU A 32 -7.99 -5.40 3.14
C GLU A 32 -6.72 -5.03 3.92
N LEU A 33 -6.55 -5.60 5.11
CA LEU A 33 -5.27 -5.69 5.80
C LEU A 33 -4.72 -7.11 5.62
N SER A 34 -3.48 -7.24 5.16
CA SER A 34 -2.84 -8.53 4.92
C SER A 34 -1.47 -8.58 5.59
N TRP A 35 -1.04 -9.79 5.97
CA TRP A 35 0.26 -9.95 6.61
C TRP A 35 0.92 -11.29 6.31
N THR A 36 2.23 -11.31 6.45
CA THR A 36 3.02 -12.54 6.32
C THR A 36 2.89 -13.41 7.55
N ASP A 37 2.87 -14.71 7.33
CA ASP A 37 3.01 -15.70 8.39
C ASP A 37 4.43 -15.61 9.01
N PRO A 38 4.55 -15.58 10.35
CA PRO A 38 5.86 -15.48 11.01
C PRO A 38 6.71 -16.75 10.85
N GLU A 39 6.10 -17.92 10.62
CA GLU A 39 6.83 -19.17 10.45
C GLU A 39 7.42 -19.25 9.03
N ASP A 40 6.55 -19.27 8.02
CA ASP A 40 6.96 -19.54 6.62
C ASP A 40 7.17 -18.28 5.77
N GLY A 41 6.71 -17.11 6.23
CA GLY A 41 6.86 -15.84 5.53
C GLY A 41 5.88 -15.61 4.39
N ARG A 42 4.94 -16.52 4.16
CA ARG A 42 3.97 -16.40 3.08
C ARG A 42 2.95 -15.32 3.42
N LEU A 43 2.59 -14.52 2.42
CA LEU A 43 1.54 -13.52 2.53
C LEU A 43 0.16 -14.17 2.33
N ASN A 44 -0.30 -14.93 3.34
CA ASN A 44 -1.50 -15.78 3.27
C ASN A 44 -2.60 -15.37 4.27
N HIS A 45 -2.31 -14.48 5.21
CA HIS A 45 -3.29 -13.98 6.18
C HIS A 45 -3.92 -12.68 5.72
N GLY A 46 -5.22 -12.52 5.97
CA GLY A 46 -5.95 -11.31 5.62
C GLY A 46 -7.19 -11.09 6.46
N ARG A 47 -7.50 -9.83 6.73
CA ARG A 47 -8.72 -9.39 7.41
C ARG A 47 -9.24 -8.13 6.74
N LEU A 48 -10.54 -8.06 6.54
CA LEU A 48 -11.17 -6.91 5.90
C LEU A 48 -11.96 -6.06 6.90
N PHE A 49 -11.92 -4.76 6.70
CA PHE A 49 -12.52 -3.73 7.54
C PHE A 49 -13.40 -2.81 6.72
N ARG A 50 -14.40 -2.20 7.34
CA ARG A 50 -15.15 -1.14 6.68
C ARG A 50 -14.36 0.17 6.66
N SER A 51 -14.73 1.09 5.77
CA SER A 51 -14.14 2.43 5.69
C SER A 51 -14.34 3.26 6.98
N ASP A 52 -15.40 3.01 7.76
CA ASP A 52 -15.63 3.64 9.06
C ASP A 52 -14.87 2.95 10.22
N GLU A 53 -14.08 1.91 9.94
CA GLU A 53 -13.32 1.14 10.92
C GLU A 53 -11.79 1.36 10.82
N LEU A 54 -11.30 2.44 10.18
CA LEU A 54 -9.85 2.67 9.97
C LEU A 54 -9.05 2.62 11.28
N ALA A 55 -9.51 3.31 12.33
CA ALA A 55 -8.83 3.30 13.63
C ALA A 55 -8.72 1.87 14.21
N LYS A 56 -9.77 1.06 14.06
CA LYS A 56 -9.78 -0.35 14.49
C LYS A 56 -8.85 -1.21 13.63
N MET A 57 -8.82 -0.99 12.31
CA MET A 57 -7.88 -1.65 11.41
C MET A 57 -6.44 -1.38 11.84
N VAL A 58 -6.10 -0.13 12.13
CA VAL A 58 -4.77 0.30 12.58
C VAL A 58 -4.38 -0.31 13.93
N GLN A 59 -5.31 -0.38 14.89
CA GLN A 59 -5.05 -1.06 16.16
C GLN A 59 -4.72 -2.55 15.96
N VAL A 60 -5.42 -3.23 15.05
CA VAL A 60 -5.13 -4.62 14.69
C VAL A 60 -3.77 -4.72 13.97
N ALA A 61 -3.51 -3.82 13.04
CA ALA A 61 -2.24 -3.74 12.31
C ALA A 61 -1.05 -3.59 13.28
N ALA A 62 -1.09 -2.63 14.19
CA ALA A 62 -0.01 -2.41 15.16
C ALA A 62 0.28 -3.65 16.01
N ARG A 63 -0.77 -4.36 16.47
CA ARG A 63 -0.62 -5.60 17.24
C ARG A 63 0.01 -6.73 16.42
N LEU A 64 -0.44 -6.93 15.18
CA LEU A 64 0.12 -7.94 14.29
C LEU A 64 1.58 -7.64 13.95
N ASN A 65 1.90 -6.39 13.62
CA ASN A 65 3.23 -6.02 13.16
C ASN A 65 4.30 -6.02 14.27
N ALA A 66 3.89 -5.91 15.53
CA ALA A 66 4.78 -6.09 16.68
C ALA A 66 5.30 -7.52 16.81
N VAL A 67 4.67 -8.50 16.16
CA VAL A 67 5.17 -9.87 16.08
C VAL A 67 6.23 -9.96 14.98
N ALA A 68 7.43 -10.40 15.35
CA ALA A 68 8.53 -10.57 14.42
C ALA A 68 8.13 -11.50 13.25
N GLY A 69 8.49 -11.11 12.03
CA GLY A 69 8.16 -11.86 10.81
C GLY A 69 6.81 -11.50 10.18
N GLN A 70 5.98 -10.67 10.81
CA GLN A 70 4.67 -10.24 10.28
C GLN A 70 4.75 -8.88 9.58
N SER A 71 5.25 -8.89 8.34
CA SER A 71 5.20 -7.73 7.44
C SER A 71 3.76 -7.41 7.07
N LEU A 72 3.37 -6.12 7.13
CA LEU A 72 2.00 -5.69 6.81
C LEU A 72 1.82 -5.06 5.44
N TYR A 73 0.63 -5.27 4.91
CA TYR A 73 0.17 -4.77 3.62
C TYR A 73 -1.28 -4.31 3.69
N VAL A 74 -1.61 -3.31 2.88
CA VAL A 74 -2.98 -2.81 2.68
C VAL A 74 -3.42 -3.08 1.24
N GLY A 75 -4.67 -3.45 1.03
CA GLY A 75 -5.25 -3.57 -0.31
C GLY A 75 -5.19 -2.25 -1.05
N ALA A 76 -4.66 -2.26 -2.27
CA ALA A 76 -4.54 -1.04 -3.07
C ALA A 76 -5.91 -0.48 -3.53
N ALA A 77 -6.92 -1.34 -3.56
CA ALA A 77 -8.28 -1.01 -3.94
C ALA A 77 -9.26 -1.50 -2.87
N LEU A 78 -10.44 -0.88 -2.83
CA LEU A 78 -11.57 -1.41 -2.09
C LEU A 78 -11.95 -2.80 -2.60
N ARG A 79 -12.42 -3.65 -1.69
CA ARG A 79 -13.02 -4.96 -1.96
C ARG A 79 -14.53 -4.86 -1.89
N LYS A 80 -15.23 -5.77 -2.57
CA LYS A 80 -16.69 -5.79 -2.64
C LYS A 80 -17.29 -5.93 -1.23
N PRO A 81 -18.46 -5.33 -0.95
CA PRO A 81 -19.07 -5.37 0.39
C PRO A 81 -19.35 -6.78 0.95
N LYS A 82 -19.49 -7.77 0.06
CA LYS A 82 -19.79 -9.16 0.40
C LYS A 82 -18.56 -10.08 0.42
N THR A 83 -17.35 -9.55 0.23
CA THR A 83 -16.12 -10.34 0.31
C THR A 83 -15.93 -10.88 1.74
N SER A 84 -15.42 -12.10 1.86
CA SER A 84 -15.15 -12.73 3.15
C SER A 84 -14.18 -11.88 3.97
N LYS A 85 -14.53 -11.59 5.22
CA LYS A 85 -13.77 -10.68 6.08
C LYS A 85 -12.55 -11.30 6.76
N PHE A 86 -12.37 -12.62 6.65
CA PHE A 86 -11.41 -13.38 7.46
C PHE A 86 -10.35 -14.11 6.62
N ARG A 87 -10.17 -13.70 5.36
CA ARG A 87 -9.14 -14.24 4.47
C ARG A 87 -8.64 -13.16 3.52
N ARG A 88 -7.52 -13.44 2.85
CA ARG A 88 -7.03 -12.66 1.70
C ARG A 88 -8.10 -12.53 0.62
N ALA A 89 -8.22 -11.34 0.05
CA ALA A 89 -9.08 -11.08 -1.10
C ALA A 89 -8.38 -11.52 -2.40
N ALA A 90 -9.16 -11.84 -3.42
CA ALA A 90 -8.68 -12.13 -4.76
C ALA A 90 -8.97 -10.97 -5.73
N ASP A 91 -8.43 -11.02 -6.95
CA ASP A 91 -8.76 -10.04 -8.00
C ASP A 91 -10.29 -9.97 -8.27
N THR A 92 -11.01 -11.09 -8.10
CA THR A 92 -12.47 -11.15 -8.25
C THR A 92 -13.25 -10.39 -7.18
N ASP A 93 -12.60 -10.05 -6.06
CA ASP A 93 -13.17 -9.24 -4.98
C ASP A 93 -12.99 -7.74 -5.20
N PHE A 94 -12.33 -7.31 -6.28
CA PHE A 94 -12.11 -5.90 -6.59
C PHE A 94 -13.42 -5.10 -6.67
N TYR A 95 -13.43 -3.90 -6.07
CA TYR A 95 -14.58 -3.01 -6.09
C TYR A 95 -14.29 -1.64 -6.73
N ALA A 96 -13.30 -0.93 -6.22
CA ALA A 96 -12.90 0.37 -6.75
C ALA A 96 -11.47 0.72 -6.35
N LEU A 97 -10.68 1.19 -7.30
CA LEU A 97 -9.34 1.74 -7.07
C LEU A 97 -9.47 3.23 -6.78
N THR A 98 -8.95 3.68 -5.64
CA THR A 98 -9.01 5.10 -5.23
C THR A 98 -7.74 5.87 -5.57
N CYS A 99 -6.62 5.16 -5.68
CA CYS A 99 -5.31 5.70 -6.05
C CYS A 99 -4.65 4.75 -7.04
N THR A 100 -4.11 5.25 -8.15
CA THR A 100 -3.18 4.46 -8.98
C THR A 100 -1.80 4.46 -8.35
N TYR A 101 -0.97 3.45 -8.65
CA TYR A 101 0.29 3.24 -7.96
C TYR A 101 1.38 2.66 -8.87
N ALA A 102 2.63 2.89 -8.47
CA ALA A 102 3.80 2.18 -8.97
C ALA A 102 4.74 1.81 -7.82
N ASP A 103 5.42 0.66 -7.96
CA ASP A 103 6.38 0.13 -6.99
C ASP A 103 7.80 0.21 -7.54
N PHE A 104 8.75 0.63 -6.71
CA PHE A 104 10.15 0.80 -7.06
C PHE A 104 11.02 0.00 -6.08
N ASP A 105 11.44 -1.20 -6.48
CA ASP A 105 12.17 -2.15 -5.63
C ASP A 105 13.65 -2.31 -6.03
N GLY A 106 14.03 -1.95 -7.25
CA GLY A 106 15.37 -2.14 -7.81
C GLY A 106 16.34 -0.97 -7.54
N PRO A 107 17.67 -1.23 -7.65
CA PRO A 107 18.68 -0.19 -7.43
C PRO A 107 18.52 0.99 -8.40
N GLY A 108 18.40 2.20 -7.84
CA GLY A 108 18.25 3.45 -8.58
C GLY A 108 16.89 3.66 -9.25
N ASP A 109 15.93 2.74 -9.12
CA ASP A 109 14.57 2.89 -9.67
C ASP A 109 13.89 4.13 -9.10
N LEU A 110 13.96 4.28 -7.77
CA LEU A 110 13.35 5.39 -7.06
C LEU A 110 13.98 6.73 -7.44
N ASP A 111 15.31 6.83 -7.52
CA ASP A 111 16.01 8.07 -7.85
C ASP A 111 15.62 8.56 -9.26
N ARG A 112 15.49 7.63 -10.22
CA ARG A 112 15.03 7.94 -11.58
C ARG A 112 13.58 8.41 -11.59
N ALA A 113 12.70 7.75 -10.84
CA ALA A 113 11.30 8.15 -10.74
C ALA A 113 11.14 9.54 -10.12
N GLU A 114 11.87 9.86 -9.03
CA GLU A 114 11.84 11.19 -8.41
C GLU A 114 12.39 12.29 -9.33
N ALA A 115 13.47 12.02 -10.06
CA ALA A 115 14.00 12.96 -11.04
C ALA A 115 12.99 13.25 -12.16
N LEU A 116 12.30 12.22 -12.64
CA LEU A 116 11.28 12.36 -13.70
C LEU A 116 10.04 13.10 -13.20
N CYS A 117 9.54 12.79 -12.00
CA CYS A 117 8.45 13.53 -11.35
C CYS A 117 8.77 15.03 -11.28
N ARG A 118 9.99 15.38 -10.84
CA ARG A 118 10.46 16.76 -10.78
C ARG A 118 10.55 17.42 -12.15
N GLU A 119 11.09 16.71 -13.14
CA GLU A 119 11.21 17.20 -14.52
C GLU A 119 9.83 17.50 -15.13
N LYS A 120 8.85 16.62 -14.88
CA LYS A 120 7.48 16.77 -15.41
C LYS A 120 6.58 17.68 -14.57
N GLY A 121 7.01 18.09 -13.37
CA GLY A 121 6.17 18.80 -12.43
C GLY A 121 4.97 17.98 -11.97
N VAL A 122 5.09 16.65 -11.93
CA VAL A 122 4.04 15.73 -11.50
C VAL A 122 4.51 14.97 -10.29
N GLU A 123 4.01 15.34 -9.12
CA GLU A 123 4.30 14.66 -7.87
C GLU A 123 3.22 13.62 -7.55
N PRO A 124 3.58 12.49 -6.92
CA PRO A 124 2.60 11.60 -6.33
C PRO A 124 1.87 12.29 -5.17
N SER A 125 0.59 11.98 -4.98
CA SER A 125 -0.20 12.48 -3.85
C SER A 125 0.43 12.08 -2.51
N PHE A 126 0.97 10.87 -2.45
CA PHE A 126 1.79 10.41 -1.32
C PHE A 126 2.77 9.31 -1.73
N LYS A 127 3.77 9.10 -0.89
CA LYS A 127 4.80 8.08 -1.04
C LYS A 127 4.80 7.18 0.20
N VAL A 128 5.15 5.91 0.02
CA VAL A 128 5.55 5.06 1.14
C VAL A 128 6.93 4.49 0.86
N TYR A 129 7.92 4.85 1.68
CA TYR A 129 9.23 4.22 1.62
C TYR A 129 9.13 2.85 2.28
N THR A 130 9.37 1.80 1.49
CA THR A 130 9.22 0.40 1.90
C THR A 130 10.52 -0.19 2.46
N GLY A 131 11.61 0.55 2.33
CA GLY A 131 12.89 0.32 2.98
C GLY A 131 14.02 1.15 2.36
N ARG A 132 15.14 1.28 3.06
CA ARG A 132 16.30 2.09 2.67
C ARG A 132 17.56 1.27 2.43
N HIS A 133 17.62 0.04 2.94
CA HIS A 133 18.75 -0.87 2.72
C HIS A 133 18.33 -2.08 1.86
N PRO A 134 19.17 -2.53 0.90
CA PRO A 134 20.50 -2.00 0.55
C PRO A 134 20.46 -0.72 -0.27
N HIS A 135 19.30 -0.36 -0.80
CA HIS A 135 19.01 0.89 -1.48
C HIS A 135 17.58 1.32 -1.17
N ALA A 136 17.27 2.59 -1.44
CA ALA A 136 15.95 3.15 -1.20
C ALA A 136 14.91 2.52 -2.14
N ARG A 137 13.78 2.13 -1.54
CA ARG A 137 12.64 1.48 -2.20
C ARG A 137 11.38 2.17 -1.75
N ALA A 138 10.47 2.43 -2.68
CA ALA A 138 9.23 3.11 -2.35
C ALA A 138 8.11 2.71 -3.30
N GLN A 139 6.89 3.01 -2.88
CA GLN A 139 5.69 2.97 -3.71
C GLN A 139 5.15 4.40 -3.83
N PHE A 140 4.83 4.81 -5.05
CA PHE A 140 4.19 6.09 -5.33
C PHE A 140 2.70 5.87 -5.54
N TRP A 141 1.91 6.83 -5.07
CA TRP A 141 0.47 6.80 -5.16
C TRP A 141 -0.07 8.12 -5.69
N PHE A 142 -0.95 8.03 -6.67
CA PHE A 142 -1.62 9.16 -7.29
C PHE A 142 -3.12 9.01 -7.04
N ARG A 143 -3.68 9.90 -6.22
CA ARG A 143 -5.10 9.94 -5.90
C ARG A 143 -5.90 10.19 -7.18
N LEU A 144 -6.89 9.35 -7.44
CA LEU A 144 -7.80 9.55 -8.55
C LEU A 144 -8.89 10.54 -8.14
N GLN A 145 -9.25 11.46 -9.04
CA GLN A 145 -10.39 12.36 -8.83
C GLN A 145 -11.70 11.56 -8.69
N GLU A 146 -11.87 10.54 -9.52
CA GLU A 146 -12.97 9.59 -9.44
C GLU A 146 -12.41 8.17 -9.31
N PRO A 147 -12.89 7.37 -8.32
CA PRO A 147 -12.42 6.00 -8.17
C PRO A 147 -12.74 5.14 -9.40
N GLN A 148 -11.73 4.43 -9.92
CA GLN A 148 -11.89 3.54 -11.08
C GLN A 148 -12.52 2.21 -10.67
N ARG A 149 -13.57 1.78 -11.37
CA ARG A 149 -14.39 0.59 -11.03
C ARG A 149 -14.29 -0.55 -12.03
N ASP A 150 -13.63 -0.32 -13.17
CA ASP A 150 -13.26 -1.37 -14.12
C ASP A 150 -11.88 -1.95 -13.75
N PRO A 151 -11.79 -3.24 -13.36
CA PRO A 151 -10.51 -3.87 -13.00
C PRO A 151 -9.47 -3.87 -14.13
N GLU A 152 -9.90 -3.93 -15.39
CA GLU A 152 -8.98 -3.90 -16.53
C GLU A 152 -8.49 -2.48 -16.82
N ALA A 153 -9.34 -1.46 -16.63
CA ALA A 153 -8.91 -0.06 -16.65
C ALA A 153 -7.89 0.22 -15.53
N CYS A 154 -8.12 -0.28 -14.32
CA CYS A 154 -7.16 -0.19 -13.22
C CYS A 154 -5.80 -0.80 -13.58
N ARG A 155 -5.81 -2.00 -14.16
CA ARG A 155 -4.58 -2.69 -14.60
C ARG A 155 -3.81 -1.84 -15.60
N LYS A 156 -4.51 -1.26 -16.58
CA LYS A 156 -3.91 -0.37 -17.59
C LYS A 156 -3.35 0.91 -16.97
N LEU A 157 -4.08 1.54 -16.04
CA LEU A 157 -3.63 2.76 -15.34
C LEU A 157 -2.35 2.51 -14.54
N ASN A 158 -2.34 1.48 -13.69
CA ASN A 158 -1.16 1.12 -12.90
C ASN A 158 0.02 0.74 -13.80
N ARG A 159 -0.24 0.01 -14.89
CA ARG A 159 0.80 -0.33 -15.87
C ARG A 159 1.36 0.92 -16.56
N ALA A 160 0.51 1.86 -16.96
CA ALA A 160 0.95 3.10 -17.61
C ALA A 160 1.83 3.94 -16.67
N ILE A 161 1.48 4.07 -15.39
CA ILE A 161 2.32 4.78 -14.40
C ILE A 161 3.63 4.03 -14.15
N ALA A 162 3.60 2.70 -14.03
CA ALA A 162 4.81 1.90 -13.88
C ALA A 162 5.74 2.04 -15.11
N ASP A 163 5.22 1.92 -16.33
CA ASP A 163 6.00 2.11 -17.56
C ASP A 163 6.56 3.53 -17.65
N ALA A 164 5.77 4.55 -17.31
CA ALA A 164 6.18 5.95 -17.39
C ALA A 164 7.29 6.30 -16.39
N LEU A 165 7.24 5.75 -15.18
CA LEU A 165 8.19 6.08 -14.10
C LEU A 165 9.33 5.05 -13.95
N GLY A 166 9.30 3.95 -14.72
CA GLY A 166 10.27 2.85 -14.58
C GLY A 166 10.06 1.98 -13.33
N GLY A 167 8.80 1.79 -12.92
CA GLY A 167 8.41 0.91 -11.81
C GLY A 167 8.16 -0.55 -12.22
N ASP A 168 7.86 -1.40 -11.24
CA ASP A 168 7.61 -2.83 -11.45
C ASP A 168 6.26 -3.08 -12.16
N VAL A 169 6.34 -3.44 -13.44
CA VAL A 169 5.18 -3.73 -14.31
C VAL A 169 4.41 -5.01 -13.93
N THR A 170 4.92 -5.82 -13.00
CA THR A 170 4.22 -7.00 -12.46
C THR A 170 3.28 -6.63 -11.31
N VAL A 171 3.45 -5.45 -10.72
CA VAL A 171 2.66 -4.94 -9.60
C VAL A 171 1.54 -4.05 -10.13
N VAL A 172 0.62 -4.63 -10.91
CA VAL A 172 -0.45 -3.86 -11.60
C VAL A 172 -1.86 -4.41 -11.44
N ASN A 173 -2.02 -5.61 -10.87
CA ASN A 173 -3.33 -6.28 -10.77
C ASN A 173 -4.27 -5.62 -9.74
N PRO A 174 -5.59 -5.67 -9.95
CA PRO A 174 -6.58 -4.94 -9.14
C PRO A 174 -6.69 -5.44 -7.68
N GLY A 175 -6.43 -6.72 -7.42
CA GLY A 175 -6.39 -7.31 -6.08
C GLY A 175 -5.06 -7.13 -5.36
N ARG A 176 -4.15 -6.29 -5.87
CA ARG A 176 -2.84 -6.07 -5.24
C ARG A 176 -2.98 -5.56 -3.81
N VAL A 177 -2.06 -6.00 -2.97
CA VAL A 177 -1.78 -5.43 -1.66
C VAL A 177 -0.39 -4.83 -1.70
N MET A 178 -0.23 -3.68 -1.05
CA MET A 178 0.97 -2.84 -1.06
C MET A 178 1.42 -2.59 0.38
N ARG A 179 2.66 -2.13 0.60
CA ARG A 179 3.20 -1.98 1.95
C ARG A 179 2.38 -0.96 2.76
N LEU A 180 2.06 -1.27 4.02
CA LEU A 180 1.42 -0.30 4.91
C LEU A 180 2.48 0.60 5.55
N GLY A 181 2.55 1.88 5.18
CA GLY A 181 3.45 2.86 5.80
C GLY A 181 3.24 2.96 7.31
N GLY A 182 4.33 3.15 8.07
CA GLY A 182 4.33 3.09 9.53
C GLY A 182 4.48 1.68 10.12
N SER A 183 4.50 0.63 9.29
CA SER A 183 4.81 -0.74 9.76
C SER A 183 6.30 -1.04 9.73
N ILE A 184 6.76 -1.94 10.58
CA ILE A 184 8.06 -2.58 10.51
C ILE A 184 8.08 -3.52 9.31
N ALA A 185 9.03 -3.32 8.42
CA ALA A 185 9.38 -4.29 7.40
C ALA A 185 10.16 -5.44 8.05
N TRP A 186 9.61 -6.65 7.96
CA TRP A 186 10.27 -7.89 8.37
C TRP A 186 10.74 -8.65 7.13
N PRO A 187 11.85 -8.25 6.49
CA PRO A 187 12.25 -8.84 5.21
C PRO A 187 12.79 -10.26 5.40
N ARG A 188 12.53 -11.11 4.41
CA ARG A 188 13.21 -12.41 4.25
C ARG A 188 14.24 -12.43 3.13
N LYS A 189 14.20 -11.43 2.24
CA LYS A 189 15.15 -11.32 1.13
C LYS A 189 16.53 -10.96 1.69
N LYS A 190 17.53 -11.78 1.33
CA LYS A 190 18.92 -11.57 1.74
C LYS A 190 19.38 -10.15 1.39
N GLY A 191 20.08 -9.51 2.32
CA GLY A 191 20.62 -8.16 2.15
C GLY A 191 19.64 -7.02 2.45
N ARG A 192 18.40 -7.31 2.89
CA ARG A 192 17.50 -6.30 3.50
C ARG A 192 17.57 -6.42 5.02
N ILE A 193 17.37 -5.31 5.72
CA ILE A 193 17.35 -5.25 7.18
C ILE A 193 15.95 -4.93 7.70
N ILE A 194 15.72 -5.21 8.98
CA ILE A 194 14.51 -4.78 9.68
C ILE A 194 14.55 -3.26 9.82
N GLU A 195 13.50 -2.59 9.36
CA GLU A 195 13.40 -1.13 9.36
C GLU A 195 11.93 -0.68 9.36
N LEU A 196 11.68 0.54 9.84
CA LEU A 196 10.34 1.12 9.79
C LEU A 196 10.05 1.64 8.38
N THR A 197 8.88 1.31 7.86
CA THR A 197 8.37 1.90 6.62
C THR A 197 7.79 3.27 6.90
N GLU A 198 7.97 4.20 5.98
CA GLU A 198 7.67 5.62 6.19
C GLU A 198 6.55 6.05 5.23
N PHE A 199 5.53 6.71 5.77
CA PHE A 199 4.49 7.37 4.97
C PHE A 199 4.81 8.85 4.86
N VAL A 200 4.76 9.38 3.64
CA VAL A 200 5.00 10.80 3.34
C VAL A 200 3.85 11.30 2.48
N LEU A 201 3.07 12.23 3.01
CA LEU A 201 2.06 12.98 2.25
C LEU A 201 2.77 14.12 1.51
N THR A 202 2.53 14.27 0.22
CA THR A 202 3.11 15.38 -0.54
C THR A 202 2.31 16.66 -0.32
N GLU A 203 2.98 17.81 -0.25
CA GLU A 203 2.32 19.10 -0.13
C GLU A 203 1.34 19.32 -1.30
N GLY A 204 0.06 19.60 -0.99
CA GLY A 204 -1.02 19.76 -1.97
C GLY A 204 -1.71 18.47 -2.41
N GLY A 205 -1.40 17.31 -1.80
CA GLY A 205 -1.94 15.99 -2.15
C GLY A 205 -3.24 15.56 -1.45
N ALA A 206 -3.97 16.47 -0.81
CA ALA A 206 -5.26 16.21 -0.14
C ALA A 206 -6.44 16.69 -0.99
#